data_AF-A0A1X2IGR9-F1
#
_entry.id   AF-A0A1X2IGR9-F1
#
_cell.length_a   1.000
_cell.length_b   1.000
_cell.length_c   1.000
_cell.angle_alpha   90.00
_cell.angle_beta   90.00
_cell.angle_gamma   90.00
#
_symmetry.space_group_name_H-M   'P 1'
#
loop_
_entity.id
_entity.type
_entity.pdbx_description
1 polymer ?
#
loop_
_entity_poly.entity_id
_entity_poly.type
_entity_poly.pdbx_seq_one_letter_code
_entity_poly.pdbx_strand_id
1 'polypeptide(L)'
;MFDLLRPCAHKKDSLFEIPQYIKLDSAKSISEVTDNLIFPLMCKRRTACSSTESHQMTIIPSPQHLTEKWADQYGDNEPVIIQNFIQHDGVIIKVYVARGQIHVSTRPSFINVTEDTATIEFDSQLLPKQFDDAITSSALDSSRPSLRQFILSSDATNIQAQKEALIDYDRLQQMADTLQGQLGLTFYGFDVLLESVTNNYYVVDINYFPGFKNFPKFQSVFVNILKDALESDPHTKTIG
;
A
#
# COMPACT_ATOMS: atom_id res chain seq x y z
N MET A 1 10.30 -5.97 2.86
CA MET A 1 8.83 -6.11 2.87
C MET A 1 8.38 -7.19 1.89
N PHE A 2 8.43 -6.99 0.57
CA PHE A 2 7.93 -7.98 -0.39
C PHE A 2 8.57 -9.38 -0.30
N ASP A 3 9.85 -9.49 0.03
CA ASP A 3 10.48 -10.82 0.22
C ASP A 3 9.92 -11.57 1.43
N LEU A 4 9.45 -10.86 2.46
CA LEU A 4 8.79 -11.44 3.63
C LEU A 4 7.36 -11.91 3.30
N LEU A 5 6.77 -11.35 2.24
CA LEU A 5 5.43 -11.67 1.79
C LEU A 5 5.38 -12.87 0.83
N ARG A 6 6.45 -13.10 0.06
CA ARG A 6 6.51 -14.19 -0.94
C ARG A 6 6.11 -15.56 -0.36
N PRO A 7 6.56 -15.98 0.83
CA PRO A 7 6.15 -17.27 1.39
C PRO A 7 4.63 -17.40 1.62
N CYS A 8 3.93 -16.27 1.83
CA CYS A 8 2.48 -16.22 2.03
C CYS A 8 1.71 -16.34 0.70
N ALA A 9 2.30 -15.86 -0.41
CA ALA A 9 1.64 -15.75 -1.71
C ALA A 9 1.82 -16.99 -2.63
N HIS A 10 2.73 -17.92 -2.30
CA HIS A 10 3.05 -19.07 -3.16
C HIS A 10 2.33 -20.38 -2.81
N LYS A 11 1.26 -20.33 -2.01
CA LYS A 11 0.46 -21.53 -1.70
C LYS A 11 -0.58 -21.79 -2.80
N LYS A 12 -0.84 -23.06 -3.07
CA LYS A 12 -1.97 -23.51 -3.91
C LYS A 12 -3.24 -22.97 -3.21
N ASP A 13 -4.03 -22.15 -3.90
CA ASP A 13 -5.08 -21.28 -3.33
C ASP A 13 -4.56 -20.07 -2.55
N SER A 14 -3.70 -19.27 -3.19
CA SER A 14 -3.17 -18.06 -2.57
C SER A 14 -4.29 -17.07 -2.22
N LEU A 15 -4.34 -16.66 -0.96
CA LEU A 15 -5.28 -15.66 -0.47
C LEU A 15 -5.06 -14.31 -1.15
N PHE A 16 -3.85 -13.99 -1.58
CA PHE A 16 -3.53 -12.73 -2.26
C PHE A 16 -2.32 -12.90 -3.18
N GLU A 17 -2.16 -11.95 -4.07
CA GLU A 17 -1.00 -11.81 -4.93
C GLU A 17 -0.10 -10.66 -4.46
N ILE A 18 1.15 -10.67 -4.88
CA ILE A 18 2.08 -9.55 -4.70
C ILE A 18 2.37 -9.04 -6.10
N PRO A 19 2.22 -7.73 -6.37
CA PRO A 19 2.51 -7.21 -7.70
C PRO A 19 3.96 -7.53 -8.06
N GLN A 20 4.18 -8.02 -9.28
CA GLN A 20 5.53 -8.32 -9.76
C GLN A 20 6.42 -7.10 -9.60
N TYR A 21 7.67 -7.34 -9.19
CA TYR A 21 8.61 -6.26 -8.90
C TYR A 21 10.04 -6.69 -9.15
N ILE A 22 10.86 -5.71 -9.50
CA ILE A 22 12.30 -5.81 -9.69
C ILE A 22 12.96 -4.79 -8.78
N LYS A 23 14.09 -5.16 -8.19
CA LYS A 23 14.93 -4.24 -7.41
C LYS A 23 16.05 -3.75 -8.32
N LEU A 24 16.25 -2.44 -8.33
CA LEU A 24 17.38 -1.81 -9.00
C LEU A 24 18.20 -1.06 -7.96
N ASP A 25 19.50 -0.95 -8.18
CA ASP A 25 20.37 -0.13 -7.34
C ASP A 25 20.32 1.36 -7.74
N SER A 26 19.77 1.64 -8.93
CA SER A 26 19.46 2.98 -9.42
C SER A 26 18.27 2.93 -10.37
N ALA A 27 17.42 3.96 -10.34
CA ALA A 27 16.36 4.13 -11.33
C ALA A 27 16.92 4.24 -12.76
N LYS A 28 18.15 4.76 -12.93
CA LYS A 28 18.80 4.91 -14.23
C LYS A 28 19.16 3.59 -14.91
N SER A 29 19.25 2.49 -14.14
CA SER A 29 19.50 1.14 -14.66
C SER A 29 18.26 0.44 -15.23
N ILE A 30 17.11 1.12 -15.34
CA ILE A 30 15.88 0.48 -15.84
C ILE A 30 16.00 -0.05 -17.28
N SER A 31 16.87 0.57 -18.08
CA SER A 31 17.15 0.16 -19.47
C SER A 31 17.71 -1.26 -19.57
N GLU A 32 18.28 -1.80 -18.48
CA GLU A 32 18.84 -3.15 -18.42
C GLU A 32 17.74 -4.23 -18.28
N VAL A 33 16.51 -3.84 -17.93
CA VAL A 33 15.41 -4.78 -17.60
C VAL A 33 14.12 -4.53 -18.39
N THR A 34 14.14 -3.64 -19.39
CA THR A 34 12.94 -3.17 -20.11
C THR A 34 12.09 -4.29 -20.71
N ASP A 35 12.72 -5.34 -21.23
CA ASP A 35 12.04 -6.45 -21.91
C ASP A 35 11.14 -7.28 -20.98
N ASN A 36 11.34 -7.16 -19.66
CA ASN A 36 10.60 -7.89 -18.65
C ASN A 36 9.55 -7.02 -17.92
N LEU A 37 9.38 -5.76 -18.33
CA LEU A 37 8.47 -4.84 -17.67
C LEU A 37 7.06 -4.89 -18.28
N ILE A 38 6.06 -5.06 -17.43
CA ILE A 38 4.65 -5.02 -17.80
C ILE A 38 4.07 -3.72 -17.25
N PHE A 39 3.64 -2.83 -18.14
CA PHE A 39 3.08 -1.53 -17.79
C PHE A 39 1.59 -1.63 -17.43
N PRO A 40 1.06 -0.71 -16.61
CA PRO A 40 1.76 0.43 -15.98
C PRO A 40 2.68 0.02 -14.81
N LEU A 41 3.65 0.88 -14.49
CA LEU A 41 4.63 0.65 -13.42
C LEU A 41 4.49 1.69 -12.31
N MET A 42 4.97 1.33 -11.12
CA MET A 42 5.18 2.19 -9.98
C MET A 42 6.64 2.06 -9.52
N CYS A 43 7.36 3.18 -9.49
CA CYS A 43 8.68 3.29 -8.91
C CYS A 43 8.55 3.72 -7.43
N LYS A 44 9.26 3.02 -6.55
CA LYS A 44 9.33 3.28 -5.10
C LYS A 44 10.78 3.27 -4.66
N ARG A 45 11.16 4.13 -3.71
CA ARG A 45 12.45 4.00 -3.03
C ARG A 45 12.49 2.71 -2.19
N ARG A 46 13.64 2.03 -2.15
CA ARG A 46 13.85 0.85 -1.28
C ARG A 46 14.05 1.23 0.18
N THR A 47 14.58 2.42 0.41
CA THR A 47 14.83 2.98 1.74
C THR A 47 13.51 3.38 2.38
N ALA A 48 12.98 2.55 3.28
CA ALA A 48 11.80 2.85 4.09
C ALA A 48 12.12 3.76 5.31
N CYS A 49 13.20 4.56 5.24
CA CYS A 49 13.61 5.42 6.36
C CYS A 49 12.60 6.56 6.53
N SER A 50 12.39 7.04 7.76
CA SER A 50 11.40 8.08 8.11
C SER A 50 11.74 9.49 7.58
N SER A 51 12.51 9.61 6.48
CA SER A 51 12.70 10.86 5.76
C SER A 51 11.46 11.17 4.92
N THR A 52 11.23 12.44 4.62
CA THR A 52 10.15 12.90 3.73
C THR A 52 10.27 12.32 2.32
N GLU A 53 11.48 11.93 1.90
CA GLU A 53 11.76 11.45 0.54
C GLU A 53 11.33 9.99 0.31
N SER A 54 11.35 9.13 1.34
CA SER A 54 11.03 7.69 1.18
C SER A 54 9.61 7.42 0.70
N HIS A 55 8.73 8.40 0.85
CA HIS A 55 7.33 8.33 0.49
C HIS A 55 7.03 8.87 -0.91
N GLN A 56 8.01 9.46 -1.59
CA GLN A 56 7.84 9.89 -2.97
C GLN A 56 7.91 8.68 -3.91
N MET A 57 6.96 8.63 -4.83
CA MET A 57 6.76 7.54 -5.78
C MET A 57 6.39 8.12 -7.14
N THR A 58 6.57 7.30 -8.17
CA THR A 58 6.25 7.67 -9.56
C THR A 58 5.41 6.58 -10.21
N ILE A 59 4.26 6.91 -10.77
CA ILE A 59 3.51 6.03 -11.69
C ILE A 59 3.95 6.33 -13.11
N ILE A 60 4.32 5.28 -13.84
CA ILE A 60 4.84 5.33 -15.21
C ILE A 60 3.86 4.54 -16.09
N PRO A 61 2.98 5.21 -16.85
CA PRO A 61 1.86 4.52 -17.49
C PRO A 61 2.23 3.63 -18.68
N SER A 62 3.31 3.92 -19.40
CA SER A 62 3.70 3.19 -20.60
C SER A 62 5.19 3.35 -20.93
N PRO A 63 5.78 2.50 -21.80
CA PRO A 63 7.21 2.53 -22.11
C PRO A 63 7.72 3.89 -22.62
N GLN A 64 6.88 4.64 -23.36
CA GLN A 64 7.24 5.97 -23.88
C GLN A 64 7.55 7.00 -22.78
N HIS A 65 7.10 6.75 -21.54
CA HIS A 65 7.36 7.60 -20.39
C HIS A 65 8.72 7.34 -19.73
N LEU A 66 9.43 6.27 -20.10
CA LEU A 66 10.80 6.00 -19.64
C LEU A 66 11.84 6.85 -20.39
N THR A 67 11.71 8.17 -20.31
CA THR A 67 12.66 9.15 -20.90
C THR A 67 13.90 9.34 -20.03
N GLU A 68 15.01 9.88 -20.56
CA GLU A 68 16.22 10.14 -19.75
C GLU A 68 15.98 10.89 -18.43
N LYS A 69 14.90 11.68 -18.35
CA LYS A 69 14.54 12.52 -17.21
C LYS A 69 13.56 11.90 -16.22
N TRP A 70 12.92 10.77 -16.53
CA TRP A 70 11.90 10.18 -15.63
C TRP A 70 12.47 9.85 -14.24
N ALA A 71 13.77 9.52 -14.23
CA ALA A 71 14.52 9.13 -13.05
C ALA A 71 15.18 10.32 -12.31
N ASP A 72 15.10 11.55 -12.81
CA ASP A 72 15.85 12.71 -12.25
C ASP A 72 15.48 13.03 -10.80
N GLN A 73 14.28 12.64 -10.36
CA GLN A 73 13.84 12.80 -8.97
C GLN A 73 14.45 11.79 -8.00
N TYR A 74 15.04 10.71 -8.52
CA TYR A 74 15.73 9.67 -7.75
C TYR A 74 17.24 9.92 -7.80
N GLY A 75 17.92 9.73 -6.68
CA GLY A 75 19.37 9.90 -6.64
C GLY A 75 20.10 8.88 -7.53
N ASP A 76 21.25 9.25 -8.09
CA ASP A 76 22.03 8.39 -8.99
C ASP A 76 22.36 7.01 -8.41
N ASN A 77 22.62 6.95 -7.11
CA ASN A 77 22.94 5.72 -6.37
C ASN A 77 21.83 5.36 -5.38
N GLU A 78 20.59 5.77 -5.66
CA GLU A 78 19.45 5.49 -4.80
C GLU A 78 18.74 4.19 -5.24
N PRO A 79 18.73 3.16 -4.38
CA PRO A 79 18.09 1.90 -4.74
C PRO A 79 16.56 2.05 -4.81
N VAL A 80 15.98 1.53 -5.88
CA VAL A 80 14.53 1.59 -6.14
C VAL A 80 13.91 0.20 -6.36
N ILE A 81 12.60 0.14 -6.22
CA ILE A 81 11.75 -0.97 -6.64
C ILE A 81 10.92 -0.47 -7.80
N ILE A 82 10.99 -1.19 -8.92
CA ILE A 82 10.06 -1.05 -10.04
C ILE A 82 9.04 -2.16 -9.87
N GLN A 83 7.78 -1.79 -9.67
CA GLN A 83 6.68 -2.71 -9.39
C GLN A 83 5.55 -2.48 -10.39
N ASN A 84 4.83 -3.53 -10.79
CA ASN A 84 3.61 -3.37 -11.57
C ASN A 84 2.60 -2.51 -10.80
N PHE A 85 2.09 -1.46 -11.46
CA PHE A 85 0.95 -0.72 -10.95
C PHE A 85 -0.32 -1.52 -11.23
N ILE A 86 -0.97 -1.97 -10.16
CA ILE A 86 -2.24 -2.68 -10.26
C ILE A 86 -3.34 -1.65 -10.48
N GLN A 87 -4.06 -1.76 -11.58
CA GLN A 87 -5.28 -0.97 -11.81
C GLN A 87 -6.32 -1.40 -10.78
N HIS A 88 -6.86 -0.46 -10.00
CA HIS A 88 -7.70 -0.76 -8.82
C HIS A 88 -8.81 0.27 -8.58
N ASP A 89 -9.16 1.04 -9.60
CA ASP A 89 -10.27 1.99 -9.64
C ASP A 89 -10.18 3.13 -8.60
N GLY A 90 -8.99 3.43 -8.08
CA GLY A 90 -8.81 4.53 -7.12
C GLY A 90 -9.25 4.22 -5.68
N VAL A 91 -9.37 2.95 -5.31
CA VAL A 91 -9.72 2.54 -3.94
C VAL A 91 -8.68 1.60 -3.36
N ILE A 92 -8.06 1.99 -2.24
CA ILE A 92 -7.17 1.13 -1.46
C ILE A 92 -7.87 0.67 -0.18
N ILE A 93 -7.77 -0.62 0.11
CA ILE A 93 -8.31 -1.23 1.34
C ILE A 93 -7.19 -1.26 2.38
N LYS A 94 -7.42 -0.60 3.52
CA LYS A 94 -6.55 -0.60 4.68
C LYS A 94 -7.06 -1.61 5.68
N VAL A 95 -6.27 -2.64 5.95
CA VAL A 95 -6.58 -3.65 6.99
C VAL A 95 -5.67 -3.40 8.18
N TYR A 96 -6.26 -3.11 9.34
CA TYR A 96 -5.59 -2.93 10.61
C TYR A 96 -5.78 -4.16 11.46
N VAL A 97 -4.70 -4.71 12.00
CA VAL A 97 -4.72 -5.93 12.80
C VAL A 97 -4.21 -5.63 14.21
N ALA A 98 -5.02 -6.02 15.19
CA ALA A 98 -4.67 -5.97 16.62
C ALA A 98 -4.96 -7.35 17.24
N ARG A 99 -3.89 -8.11 17.53
CA ARG A 99 -3.95 -9.47 18.11
C ARG A 99 -5.00 -10.38 17.42
N GLY A 100 -4.88 -10.48 16.11
CA GLY A 100 -5.75 -11.34 15.28
C GLY A 100 -7.12 -10.74 14.95
N GLN A 101 -7.54 -9.62 15.54
CA GLN A 101 -8.76 -8.94 15.12
C GLN A 101 -8.47 -7.93 14.03
N ILE A 102 -9.26 -7.95 12.95
CA ILE A 102 -9.14 -6.97 11.87
C ILE A 102 -10.12 -5.81 12.01
N HIS A 103 -9.69 -4.64 11.55
CA HIS A 103 -10.55 -3.52 11.23
C HIS A 103 -10.22 -3.05 9.81
N VAL A 104 -11.22 -2.98 8.95
CA VAL A 104 -11.06 -2.69 7.53
C VAL A 104 -11.65 -1.32 7.24
N SER A 105 -10.95 -0.53 6.42
CA SER A 105 -11.44 0.75 5.91
C SER A 105 -10.96 0.94 4.48
N THR A 106 -11.70 1.68 3.67
CA THR A 106 -11.27 2.07 2.32
C THR A 106 -10.75 3.51 2.32
N ARG A 107 -9.86 3.83 1.37
CA ARG A 107 -9.35 5.19 1.17
C ARG A 107 -9.22 5.52 -0.32
N PRO A 108 -9.25 6.83 -0.68
CA PRO A 108 -8.87 7.25 -2.01
C PRO A 108 -7.46 6.82 -2.38
N SER A 109 -7.30 6.45 -3.64
CA SER A 109 -6.04 6.03 -4.26
C SER A 109 -6.05 6.46 -5.72
N PHE A 110 -5.03 6.10 -6.49
CA PHE A 110 -4.93 6.48 -7.90
C PHE A 110 -5.95 5.74 -8.76
N ILE A 111 -6.70 6.50 -9.57
CA ILE A 111 -7.57 5.95 -10.61
C ILE A 111 -6.73 5.20 -11.65
N ASN A 112 -7.41 4.43 -12.50
CA ASN A 112 -6.72 3.68 -13.52
C ASN A 112 -6.06 4.60 -14.55
N VAL A 113 -4.84 4.25 -14.94
CA VAL A 113 -4.04 5.02 -15.91
C VAL A 113 -4.09 4.39 -17.30
N THR A 114 -3.96 5.21 -18.34
CA THR A 114 -3.87 4.79 -19.74
C THR A 114 -2.50 5.18 -20.31
N GLU A 115 -2.18 4.70 -21.51
CA GLU A 115 -0.92 5.06 -22.18
C GLU A 115 -0.77 6.58 -22.44
N ASP A 116 -1.89 7.30 -22.53
CA ASP A 116 -1.93 8.77 -22.68
C ASP A 116 -1.82 9.53 -21.35
N THR A 117 -1.88 8.81 -20.23
CA THR A 117 -1.71 9.41 -18.91
C THR A 117 -0.25 9.83 -18.75
N ALA A 118 -0.02 11.09 -18.36
CA ALA A 118 1.33 11.56 -18.04
C ALA A 118 1.88 10.84 -16.80
N THR A 119 3.21 10.80 -16.67
CA THR A 119 3.88 10.32 -15.45
C THR A 119 3.36 11.07 -14.22
N ILE A 120 3.04 10.33 -13.16
CA ILE A 120 2.47 10.90 -11.92
C ILE A 120 3.50 10.78 -10.81
N GLU A 121 4.01 11.92 -10.35
CA GLU A 121 4.92 12.01 -9.20
C GLU A 121 4.16 12.49 -7.97
N PHE A 122 4.25 11.74 -6.87
CA PHE A 122 3.49 12.06 -5.66
C PHE A 122 4.20 11.58 -4.39
N ASP A 123 3.82 12.18 -3.25
CA ASP A 123 4.14 11.67 -1.92
C ASP A 123 2.95 10.89 -1.37
N SER A 124 3.16 9.61 -1.08
CA SER A 124 2.12 8.70 -0.57
C SER A 124 1.51 9.14 0.78
N GLN A 125 2.21 9.94 1.59
CA GLN A 125 1.65 10.47 2.84
C GLN A 125 0.64 11.60 2.62
N LEU A 126 0.73 12.29 1.47
CA LEU A 126 -0.14 13.41 1.12
C LEU A 126 -1.44 12.96 0.43
N LEU A 127 -1.62 11.64 0.26
CA LEU A 127 -2.87 11.11 -0.28
C LEU A 127 -4.04 11.35 0.69
N PRO A 128 -5.24 11.65 0.15
CA PRO A 128 -6.42 11.87 0.97
C PRO A 128 -6.76 10.65 1.82
N LYS A 129 -7.31 10.89 3.01
CA LYS A 129 -7.68 9.81 3.93
C LYS A 129 -9.16 9.47 3.87
N GLN A 130 -9.98 10.38 3.37
CA GLN A 130 -11.42 10.21 3.16
C GLN A 130 -11.81 10.66 1.75
N PHE A 131 -12.87 10.06 1.20
CA PHE A 131 -13.39 10.41 -0.12
C PHE A 131 -14.04 11.80 -0.15
N ASP A 132 -14.55 12.24 1.00
CA ASP A 132 -15.17 13.57 1.18
C ASP A 132 -14.18 14.65 1.64
N ASP A 133 -12.91 14.29 1.84
CA ASP A 133 -11.86 15.29 2.06
C ASP A 133 -11.76 16.09 0.75
N ALA A 134 -12.44 17.24 0.70
CA ALA A 134 -12.13 18.29 -0.24
C ALA A 134 -10.64 18.59 -0.03
N ILE A 135 -9.79 17.99 -0.86
CA ILE A 135 -8.34 18.05 -0.71
C ILE A 135 -8.00 19.52 -0.50
N THR A 136 -7.50 19.81 0.69
CA THR A 136 -7.04 21.13 1.10
C THR A 136 -6.17 21.66 -0.02
N SER A 137 -6.64 22.73 -0.64
CA SER A 137 -6.06 23.48 -1.74
C SER A 137 -4.71 24.15 -1.39
N SER A 138 -3.94 23.55 -0.48
CA SER A 138 -2.76 24.16 0.12
C SER A 138 -1.48 23.32 0.04
N ALA A 139 -1.49 22.14 -0.59
CA ALA A 139 -0.27 21.29 -0.71
C ALA A 139 0.13 20.94 -2.15
N LEU A 140 -0.56 21.44 -3.17
CA LEU A 140 -0.18 21.23 -4.56
C LEU A 140 0.28 22.57 -5.13
N ASP A 141 1.60 22.72 -5.20
CA ASP A 141 2.26 23.80 -5.92
C ASP A 141 1.64 23.96 -7.32
N SER A 142 1.45 25.21 -7.72
CA SER A 142 0.75 25.67 -8.92
C SER A 142 1.40 25.21 -10.23
N SER A 143 2.50 24.46 -10.14
CA SER A 143 3.37 24.01 -11.23
C SER A 143 3.09 22.58 -11.69
N ARG A 144 2.29 21.79 -10.95
CA ARG A 144 1.96 20.39 -11.30
C ARG A 144 0.46 20.24 -11.61
N PRO A 145 0.06 19.48 -12.65
CA PRO A 145 -1.36 19.16 -12.86
C PRO A 145 -1.89 18.58 -11.55
N SER A 146 -3.03 19.10 -11.08
CA SER A 146 -3.51 18.79 -9.73
C SER A 146 -3.63 17.26 -9.59
N LEU A 147 -2.83 16.65 -8.70
CA LEU A 147 -2.88 15.20 -8.41
C LEU A 147 -4.31 14.71 -8.16
N ARG A 148 -5.20 15.61 -7.73
CA ARG A 148 -6.65 15.42 -7.64
C ARG A 148 -7.27 14.74 -8.87
N GLN A 149 -6.89 15.12 -10.09
CA GLN A 149 -7.44 14.53 -11.32
C GLN A 149 -7.14 13.03 -11.43
N PHE A 150 -6.04 12.57 -10.83
CA PHE A 150 -5.60 11.18 -10.86
C PHE A 150 -6.00 10.39 -9.60
N ILE A 151 -6.57 11.03 -8.57
CA ILE A 151 -6.91 10.38 -7.29
C ILE A 151 -8.43 10.31 -7.08
N LEU A 152 -9.17 11.34 -7.50
CA LEU A 152 -10.60 11.41 -7.28
C LEU A 152 -11.31 11.57 -8.63
N SER A 153 -12.03 10.52 -9.05
CA SER A 153 -13.00 10.64 -10.13
C SER A 153 -14.24 11.38 -9.62
N SER A 154 -15.04 11.92 -10.54
CA SER A 154 -16.34 12.51 -10.20
C SER A 154 -17.34 11.50 -9.62
N ASP A 155 -17.07 10.19 -9.76
CA ASP A 155 -17.91 9.08 -9.31
C ASP A 155 -17.28 8.30 -8.14
N ALA A 156 -16.32 8.92 -7.43
CA ALA A 156 -15.50 8.24 -6.43
C ALA A 156 -16.32 7.56 -5.31
N THR A 157 -17.41 8.18 -4.85
CA THR A 157 -18.30 7.60 -3.83
C THR A 157 -19.00 6.32 -4.31
N ASN A 158 -19.42 6.28 -5.58
CA ASN A 158 -20.07 5.11 -6.14
C ASN A 158 -19.05 3.97 -6.33
N ILE A 159 -17.86 4.30 -6.85
CA ILE A 159 -16.76 3.34 -6.99
C ILE A 159 -16.35 2.78 -5.63
N GLN A 160 -16.26 3.63 -4.59
CA GLN A 160 -16.01 3.20 -3.22
C GLN A 160 -17.06 2.17 -2.78
N ALA A 161 -18.36 2.49 -2.90
CA ALA A 161 -19.43 1.59 -2.49
C ALA A 161 -19.41 0.25 -3.26
N GLN A 162 -19.11 0.28 -4.56
CA GLN A 162 -18.97 -0.91 -5.39
C GLN A 162 -17.79 -1.78 -4.92
N LYS A 163 -16.62 -1.19 -4.68
CA LYS A 163 -15.45 -1.91 -4.16
C LYS A 163 -15.72 -2.46 -2.78
N GLU A 164 -16.35 -1.70 -1.88
CA GLU A 164 -16.73 -2.15 -0.53
C GLU A 164 -17.67 -3.35 -0.56
N ALA A 165 -18.61 -3.38 -1.50
CA ALA A 165 -19.53 -4.51 -1.68
C ALA A 165 -18.83 -5.81 -2.13
N LEU A 166 -17.63 -5.71 -2.70
CA LEU A 166 -16.82 -6.85 -3.16
C LEU A 166 -15.81 -7.34 -2.10
N ILE A 167 -15.69 -6.65 -0.97
CA ILE A 167 -14.75 -7.01 0.08
C ILE A 167 -15.22 -8.29 0.78
N ASP A 168 -14.37 -9.32 0.72
CA ASP A 168 -14.49 -10.58 1.42
C ASP A 168 -13.73 -10.48 2.75
N TYR A 169 -14.46 -10.20 3.82
CA TYR A 169 -13.91 -10.01 5.16
C TYR A 169 -13.29 -11.30 5.72
N ASP A 170 -13.85 -12.47 5.39
CA ASP A 170 -13.31 -13.76 5.84
C ASP A 170 -11.97 -14.02 5.16
N ARG A 171 -11.85 -13.70 3.87
CA ARG A 171 -10.58 -13.75 3.15
C ARG A 171 -9.55 -12.79 3.77
N LEU A 172 -9.93 -11.54 4.07
CA LEU A 172 -9.03 -10.58 4.73
C LEU A 172 -8.58 -11.04 6.12
N GLN A 173 -9.46 -11.69 6.88
CA GLN A 173 -9.13 -12.28 8.18
C GLN A 173 -8.10 -13.41 8.01
N GLN A 174 -8.29 -14.31 7.05
CA GLN A 174 -7.33 -15.37 6.75
C GLN A 174 -5.97 -14.81 6.28
N MET A 175 -5.96 -13.69 5.55
CA MET A 175 -4.72 -12.99 5.20
C MET A 175 -4.01 -12.49 6.45
N ALA A 176 -4.75 -11.84 7.35
CA ALA A 176 -4.20 -11.36 8.62
C ALA A 176 -3.59 -12.53 9.41
N ASP A 177 -4.32 -13.61 9.62
CA ASP A 177 -3.84 -14.77 10.37
C ASP A 177 -2.58 -15.38 9.74
N THR A 178 -2.54 -15.48 8.41
CA THR A 178 -1.37 -15.97 7.66
C THR A 178 -0.16 -15.05 7.86
N LEU A 179 -0.34 -13.73 7.75
CA LEU A 179 0.72 -12.75 7.95
C LEU A 179 1.20 -12.74 9.40
N GLN A 180 0.30 -12.84 10.37
CA GLN A 180 0.63 -12.91 11.79
C GLN A 180 1.47 -14.16 12.10
N GLY A 181 1.06 -15.33 11.59
CA GLY A 181 1.79 -16.58 11.81
C GLY A 181 3.20 -16.58 11.21
N GLN A 182 3.42 -15.85 10.11
CA GLN A 182 4.73 -15.76 9.44
C GLN A 182 5.63 -14.67 10.03
N LEU A 183 5.06 -13.51 10.39
CA LEU A 183 5.83 -12.33 10.80
C LEU A 183 5.89 -12.17 12.34
N GLY A 184 5.06 -12.88 13.09
CA GLY A 184 4.99 -12.78 14.54
C GLY A 184 4.49 -11.43 15.06
N LEU A 185 3.75 -10.67 14.24
CA LEU A 185 3.32 -9.31 14.58
C LEU A 185 2.01 -9.31 15.39
N THR A 186 1.97 -8.48 16.43
CA THR A 186 0.76 -8.26 17.25
C THR A 186 -0.08 -7.09 16.74
N PHE A 187 0.59 -6.01 16.34
CA PHE A 187 -0.02 -4.79 15.82
C PHE A 187 0.62 -4.45 14.50
N TYR A 188 -0.16 -4.51 13.43
CA TYR A 188 0.30 -4.18 12.09
C TYR A 188 -0.88 -3.77 11.24
N GLY A 189 -0.59 -3.15 10.11
CA GLY A 189 -1.57 -2.93 9.05
C GLY A 189 -1.00 -3.36 7.73
N PHE A 190 -1.86 -3.76 6.82
CA PHE A 190 -1.49 -4.06 5.45
C PHE A 190 -2.48 -3.45 4.48
N ASP A 191 -1.95 -3.10 3.32
CA ASP A 191 -2.67 -2.43 2.26
C ASP A 191 -3.01 -3.43 1.16
N VAL A 192 -4.29 -3.46 0.79
CA VAL A 192 -4.84 -4.37 -0.20
C VAL A 192 -5.45 -3.59 -1.34
N LEU A 193 -5.20 -4.02 -2.57
CA LEU A 193 -5.88 -3.55 -3.78
C LEU A 193 -6.78 -4.67 -4.32
N LEU A 194 -7.96 -4.29 -4.81
CA LEU A 194 -8.80 -5.14 -5.64
C LEU A 194 -8.59 -4.75 -7.09
N GLU A 195 -7.96 -5.65 -7.86
CA GLU A 195 -7.69 -5.40 -9.28
C GLU A 195 -8.98 -5.16 -10.07
N SER A 196 -8.97 -4.18 -10.97
CA SER A 196 -10.16 -3.64 -11.62
C SER A 196 -10.97 -4.66 -12.44
N VAL A 197 -10.33 -5.64 -13.08
CA VAL A 197 -11.01 -6.57 -14.00
C VAL A 197 -11.45 -7.85 -13.30
N THR A 198 -10.55 -8.45 -12.51
CA THR A 198 -10.69 -9.77 -11.89
C THR A 198 -11.12 -9.70 -10.43
N ASN A 199 -10.95 -8.54 -9.79
CA ASN A 199 -11.08 -8.37 -8.33
C ASN A 199 -10.14 -9.27 -7.52
N ASN A 200 -9.01 -9.67 -8.11
CA ASN A 200 -7.95 -10.35 -7.36
C ASN A 200 -7.38 -9.41 -6.30
N TYR A 201 -7.03 -9.99 -5.15
CA TYR A 201 -6.51 -9.28 -3.99
C TYR A 201 -5.00 -9.16 -4.10
N TYR A 202 -4.47 -7.94 -4.09
CA TYR A 202 -3.03 -7.68 -4.09
C TYR A 202 -2.60 -7.01 -2.79
N VAL A 203 -1.64 -7.60 -2.08
CA VAL A 203 -1.00 -6.94 -0.91
C VAL A 203 0.17 -6.11 -1.41
N VAL A 204 0.11 -4.79 -1.18
CA VAL A 204 1.07 -3.83 -1.74
C VAL A 204 1.95 -3.14 -0.71
N ASP A 205 1.55 -3.15 0.56
CA ASP A 205 2.33 -2.59 1.67
C ASP A 205 2.01 -3.28 3.01
N ILE A 206 2.98 -3.31 3.92
CA ILE A 206 2.80 -3.74 5.32
C ILE A 206 3.55 -2.80 6.24
N ASN A 207 2.83 -2.28 7.23
CA ASN A 207 3.33 -1.37 8.24
C ASN A 207 3.26 -2.02 9.62
N TYR A 208 4.38 -2.01 10.34
CA TYR A 208 4.40 -2.38 11.76
C TYR A 208 3.84 -1.22 12.60
N PHE A 209 2.91 -1.52 13.51
CA PHE A 209 2.28 -0.55 14.40
C PHE A 209 1.86 0.77 13.69
N PRO A 210 0.92 0.72 12.74
CA PRO A 210 0.42 1.94 12.09
C PRO A 210 -0.30 2.84 13.09
N GLY A 211 -0.70 4.05 12.69
CA GLY A 211 -1.28 5.02 13.62
C GLY A 211 -2.64 4.66 14.26
N PHE A 212 -3.30 3.55 13.88
CA PHE A 212 -4.62 3.06 14.36
C PHE A 212 -5.72 4.13 14.60
N LYS A 213 -5.61 5.32 13.99
CA LYS A 213 -6.45 6.49 14.32
C LYS A 213 -7.95 6.25 14.10
N ASN A 214 -8.29 5.39 13.15
CA ASN A 214 -9.68 5.04 12.81
C ASN A 214 -10.13 3.72 13.43
N PHE A 215 -9.26 3.04 14.19
CA PHE A 215 -9.59 1.76 14.80
C PHE A 215 -10.48 2.00 16.04
N PRO A 216 -11.73 1.50 16.06
CA PRO A 216 -12.66 1.77 17.15
C PRO A 216 -12.11 1.32 18.50
N LYS A 217 -12.08 2.24 19.48
CA LYS A 217 -11.63 1.97 20.85
C LYS A 217 -10.22 1.35 20.93
N PHE A 218 -9.32 1.72 20.02
CA PHE A 218 -7.97 1.17 19.97
C PHE A 218 -7.24 1.23 21.30
N GLN A 219 -7.34 2.33 22.06
CA GLN A 219 -6.67 2.45 23.37
C GLN A 219 -7.12 1.34 24.33
N SER A 220 -8.41 1.03 24.37
CA SER A 220 -8.95 -0.03 25.22
C SER A 220 -8.48 -1.41 24.75
N VAL A 221 -8.51 -1.65 23.44
CA VAL A 221 -8.01 -2.90 22.85
C VAL A 221 -6.52 -3.08 23.14
N PHE A 222 -5.72 -2.04 22.95
CA PHE A 222 -4.29 -2.02 23.24
C PHE A 222 -3.99 -2.33 24.71
N VAL A 223 -4.67 -1.65 25.64
CA VAL A 223 -4.50 -1.89 27.09
C VAL A 223 -4.88 -3.32 27.46
N ASN A 224 -5.98 -3.86 26.92
CA ASN A 224 -6.37 -5.24 27.19
C ASN A 224 -5.35 -6.23 26.65
N ILE A 225 -4.80 -6.01 25.46
CA ILE A 225 -3.74 -6.85 24.89
C ILE A 225 -2.50 -6.83 25.78
N LEU A 226 -2.10 -5.67 26.31
CA LEU A 226 -0.96 -5.59 27.23
C LEU A 226 -1.23 -6.27 28.57
N LYS A 227 -2.43 -6.11 29.14
CA LYS A 227 -2.82 -6.78 30.38
C LYS A 227 -2.74 -8.30 30.24
N ASP A 228 -3.38 -8.84 29.22
CA ASP A 228 -3.34 -10.27 28.94
C ASP A 228 -1.91 -10.76 28.73
N ALA A 229 -1.07 -9.99 28.02
CA ALA A 229 0.34 -10.35 27.83
C ALA A 229 1.08 -10.45 29.16
N LEU A 230 0.87 -9.50 30.08
CA LEU A 230 1.45 -9.49 31.43
C LEU A 230 0.92 -10.64 32.31
N GLU A 231 -0.35 -11.01 32.16
CA GLU A 231 -0.99 -12.12 32.89
C GLU A 231 -0.60 -13.51 32.35
N SER A 232 -0.23 -13.56 31.07
CA SER A 232 0.25 -14.77 30.39
C SER A 232 1.76 -15.02 30.56
N ASP A 233 2.50 -14.07 31.14
CA ASP A 233 3.93 -14.23 31.48
C ASP A 233 4.10 -15.20 32.67
N PRO A 234 4.81 -16.33 32.51
CA PRO A 234 5.09 -17.27 33.60
C PRO A 234 5.84 -16.63 34.79
N HIS A 235 6.56 -15.52 34.57
CA HIS A 235 7.40 -14.89 35.59
C HIS A 235 6.64 -13.97 36.55
N THR A 236 5.43 -13.51 36.20
CA THR A 236 4.60 -12.67 37.09
C THR A 236 3.78 -13.49 38.10
N LYS A 237 3.70 -14.81 37.95
CA LYS A 237 2.96 -15.71 38.87
C LYS A 237 3.73 -16.13 40.13
N THR A 238 4.92 -15.60 40.38
CA THR A 238 5.79 -16.04 41.49
C THR A 238 6.04 -14.97 42.55
N ILE A 239 5.05 -14.11 42.83
CA ILE A 239 5.07 -13.23 44.00
C ILE A 239 3.73 -13.35 44.71
N GLY A 240 3.56 -14.46 45.43
CA GLY A 240 2.44 -14.76 46.31
C GLY A 240 2.90 -15.67 47.43
#